data_AF-A0A974Z798-F1
#
_entry.id   AF-A0A974Z798-F1
#
_cell.length_a   1.000
_cell.length_b   1.000
_cell.length_c   1.000
_cell.angle_alpha   90.00
_cell.angle_beta   90.00
_cell.angle_gamma   90.00
#
_symmetry.space_group_name_H-M   'P 1'
#
loop_
_entity.id
_entity.type
_entity.pdbx_description
1 polymer ?
#
loop_
_entity_poly.entity_id
_entity_poly.type
_entity_poly.pdbx_seq_one_letter_code
_entity_poly.pdbx_strand_id
1 'polypeptide(L)'
;MRLWPRRRASRSSRRARDEVSALMPYGPYSSVRVRNDALEPGADGRNVAYCCFTDPDEATRCHAAWQQHAPALTSTLVHGRRSAFEPDVEGYYVDADGTRHGGQPPEILALMAELAPPSAEEVAAQQAHEAEQALEAVRAEKAAWEARQPKEVVLAEAGDDSPIPHHDKFIKATRMMVGGQPVDRVKFHFAEFTGDEPEPATLAHEDADTEQQRLICDEFDVAHTLWAKAVYRREATPVLRAAAAAWPQVAEAFTRIEQAWSDLDHPPHGWEVAVKHLLDAHDHARPIVENWEHDHARELATVGAELTFTSGELADLRKQLSVELGIDNIEEWHIGRIDDHDADALDAGLQHGASEQLENLIKPQRDRLALIADVAGRLTA
;
A
#
# COMPACT_ATOMS: atom_id res chain seq x y z
N MET A 1 -9.96 29.41 -11.75
CA MET A 1 -8.89 28.96 -10.84
C MET A 1 -9.53 28.50 -9.51
N ARG A 2 -9.83 27.20 -9.38
CA ARG A 2 -10.33 26.60 -8.13
C ARG A 2 -9.16 25.86 -7.49
N LEU A 3 -8.64 26.41 -6.40
CA LEU A 3 -7.60 25.77 -5.60
C LEU A 3 -8.19 24.54 -4.90
N TRP A 4 -7.68 23.35 -5.22
CA TRP A 4 -7.94 22.15 -4.40
C TRP A 4 -7.21 22.29 -3.05
N PRO A 5 -7.83 21.89 -1.93
CA PRO A 5 -7.25 22.09 -0.62
C PRO A 5 -6.15 21.05 -0.36
N ARG A 6 -4.95 21.53 0.01
CA ARG A 6 -3.91 20.71 0.65
C ARG A 6 -4.55 19.85 1.74
N ARG A 7 -4.39 18.52 1.68
CA ARG A 7 -4.88 17.61 2.74
C ARG A 7 -4.24 18.03 4.06
N ARG A 8 -4.99 18.78 4.85
CA ARG A 8 -4.62 19.10 6.23
C ARG A 8 -4.55 17.78 6.98
N ALA A 9 -3.47 17.54 7.72
CA ALA A 9 -3.44 16.50 8.74
C ALA A 9 -4.75 16.57 9.54
N SER A 10 -5.44 15.43 9.67
CA SER A 10 -6.70 15.36 10.38
C SER A 10 -6.54 15.95 11.78
N ARG A 11 -7.62 16.51 12.35
CA ARG A 11 -7.58 17.04 13.72
C ARG A 11 -7.12 15.97 14.72
N SER A 12 -7.42 14.69 14.44
CA SER A 12 -6.98 13.56 15.27
C SER A 12 -5.46 13.34 15.21
N SER A 13 -4.84 13.35 14.03
CA SER A 13 -3.38 13.15 13.90
C SER A 13 -2.57 14.32 14.48
N ARG A 14 -3.09 15.56 14.39
CA ARG A 14 -2.46 16.71 15.06
C ARG A 14 -2.54 16.59 16.58
N ARG A 15 -3.72 16.26 17.10
CA ARG A 15 -3.91 16.04 18.54
C ARG A 15 -3.01 14.92 19.08
N ALA A 16 -2.92 13.79 18.38
CA ALA A 16 -2.03 12.70 18.77
C ALA A 16 -0.55 13.12 18.77
N ARG A 17 -0.11 13.91 17.79
CA ARG A 17 1.27 14.43 17.75
C ARG A 17 1.53 15.45 18.87
N ASP A 18 0.56 16.30 19.20
CA ASP A 18 0.66 17.28 20.28
C ASP A 18 0.68 16.59 21.66
N GLU A 19 -0.14 15.53 21.84
CA GLU A 19 -0.16 14.70 23.04
C GLU A 19 1.16 13.93 23.22
N VAL A 20 1.73 13.37 22.14
CA VAL A 20 3.07 12.74 22.18
C VAL A 20 4.17 13.78 22.42
N SER A 21 4.06 14.99 21.85
CA SER A 21 5.05 16.05 22.08
C SER A 21 5.01 16.61 23.50
N ALA A 22 3.86 16.57 24.18
CA ALA A 22 3.75 16.95 25.59
C ALA A 22 4.52 16.01 26.52
N LEU A 23 4.90 14.82 26.04
CA LEU A 23 5.65 13.80 26.77
C LEU A 23 7.15 13.83 26.48
N MET A 24 7.63 14.79 25.69
CA MET A 24 9.06 15.00 25.43
C MET A 24 9.96 15.26 26.67
N PRO A 25 9.48 15.66 27.86
CA PRO A 25 10.37 15.84 29.02
C PRO A 25 10.98 14.56 29.61
N TYR A 26 10.57 13.36 29.18
CA TYR A 26 10.90 12.09 29.87
C TYR A 26 12.09 11.30 29.29
N GLY A 27 12.77 11.81 28.26
CA GLY A 27 14.03 11.24 27.73
C GLY A 27 14.18 11.39 26.20
N PRO A 28 15.40 11.22 25.65
CA PRO A 28 15.60 11.23 24.20
C PRO A 28 15.00 9.97 23.54
N TYR A 29 14.13 10.16 22.56
CA TYR A 29 13.59 9.06 21.75
C TYR A 29 14.43 8.87 20.49
N SER A 30 14.62 7.62 20.03
CA SER A 30 15.28 7.35 18.75
C SER A 30 14.34 7.55 17.57
N SER A 31 13.03 7.33 17.76
CA SER A 31 11.99 7.70 16.79
C SER A 31 10.58 7.63 17.40
N VAL A 32 9.65 8.39 16.81
CA VAL A 32 8.21 8.33 17.09
C VAL A 32 7.47 8.19 15.76
N ARG A 33 6.59 7.18 15.64
CA ARG A 33 5.72 6.97 14.47
C ARG A 33 4.27 6.94 14.91
N VAL A 34 3.43 7.82 14.34
CA VAL A 34 1.98 7.81 14.57
C VAL A 34 1.30 7.21 13.34
N ARG A 35 0.54 6.13 13.52
CA ARG A 35 -0.34 5.53 12.53
C ARG A 35 -1.80 5.75 12.92
N ASN A 36 -2.66 5.84 11.91
CA ASN A 36 -4.10 5.83 12.09
C ASN A 36 -4.58 4.47 11.58
N ASP A 37 -5.09 3.63 12.48
CA ASP A 37 -5.42 2.25 12.17
C ASP A 37 -6.68 2.14 11.30
N ALA A 38 -7.39 3.24 11.02
CA ALA A 38 -8.51 3.29 10.06
C ALA A 38 -8.15 2.87 8.62
N LEU A 39 -6.88 2.57 8.34
CA LEU A 39 -6.39 2.09 7.05
C LEU A 39 -6.28 0.56 6.96
N GLU A 40 -6.51 -0.18 8.06
CA GLU A 40 -6.56 -1.64 8.04
C GLU A 40 -8.01 -2.17 8.18
N PRO A 41 -8.38 -3.25 7.46
CA PRO A 41 -9.70 -3.85 7.59
C PRO A 41 -9.89 -4.44 8.99
N GLY A 42 -10.85 -3.92 9.75
CA GLY A 42 -11.23 -4.43 11.08
C GLY A 42 -10.81 -3.56 12.28
N ALA A 43 -10.11 -2.46 12.05
CA ALA A 43 -9.73 -1.53 13.12
C ALA A 43 -10.81 -0.48 13.40
N ASP A 44 -10.98 -0.12 14.67
CA ASP A 44 -12.00 0.77 15.22
C ASP A 44 -11.61 2.27 15.15
N GLY A 45 -10.77 2.64 14.18
CA GLY A 45 -10.42 4.03 13.88
C GLY A 45 -9.57 4.72 14.95
N ARG A 46 -8.83 3.96 15.77
CA ARG A 46 -7.93 4.49 16.79
C ARG A 46 -6.62 4.99 16.17
N ASN A 47 -6.02 6.02 16.77
CA ASN A 47 -4.66 6.42 16.44
C ASN A 47 -3.71 5.64 17.34
N VAL A 48 -2.70 4.98 16.75
CA VAL A 48 -1.65 4.27 17.48
C VAL A 48 -0.34 5.00 17.28
N ALA A 49 0.35 5.27 18.38
CA ALA A 49 1.69 5.84 18.37
C ALA A 49 2.70 4.80 18.85
N TYR A 50 3.76 4.61 18.06
CA TYR A 50 4.90 3.78 18.39
C TYR A 50 6.06 4.70 18.80
N CYS A 51 6.57 4.53 20.01
CA CYS A 51 7.74 5.22 20.51
C CYS A 51 8.87 4.21 20.70
N CYS A 52 10.02 4.46 20.07
CA CYS A 52 11.21 3.64 20.25
C CYS A 52 12.21 4.35 21.17
N PHE A 53 12.72 3.60 22.15
CA PHE A 53 13.72 4.07 23.10
C PHE A 53 15.02 3.30 22.88
N THR A 54 16.14 3.99 23.07
CA THR A 54 17.48 3.37 23.08
C THR A 54 17.78 2.68 24.41
N ASP A 55 17.17 3.12 25.50
CA ASP A 55 17.32 2.56 26.85
C ASP A 55 15.99 1.93 27.34
N PRO A 56 15.96 0.64 27.71
CA PRO A 56 14.77 -0.02 28.26
C PRO A 56 14.28 0.61 29.58
N ASP A 57 15.15 1.22 30.38
CA ASP A 57 14.75 1.89 31.62
C ASP A 57 14.01 3.20 31.33
N GLU A 58 14.37 3.90 30.23
CA GLU A 58 13.63 5.07 29.74
C GLU A 58 12.25 4.70 29.22
N ALA A 59 12.14 3.58 28.47
CA ALA A 59 10.85 3.05 28.03
C ALA A 59 9.94 2.75 29.24
N THR A 60 10.50 2.17 30.30
CA THR A 60 9.79 1.84 31.53
C THR A 60 9.33 3.09 32.28
N ARG A 61 10.22 4.09 32.45
CA ARG A 61 9.88 5.38 33.07
C ARG A 61 8.79 6.13 32.28
N CYS A 62 8.91 6.16 30.95
CA CYS A 62 7.91 6.78 30.10
C CYS A 62 6.56 6.05 30.16
N HIS A 63 6.55 4.71 30.18
CA HIS A 63 5.32 3.93 30.33
C HIS A 63 4.64 4.18 31.70
N ALA A 64 5.42 4.24 32.78
CA ALA A 64 4.91 4.56 34.11
C ALA A 64 4.31 5.97 34.19
N ALA A 65 4.99 6.97 33.61
CA ALA A 65 4.48 8.34 33.51
C ALA A 65 3.21 8.42 32.65
N TRP A 66 3.14 7.67 31.56
CA TRP A 66 1.97 7.60 30.68
C TRP A 66 0.74 7.08 31.44
N GLN A 67 0.89 5.98 32.18
CA GLN A 67 -0.19 5.40 32.97
C GLN A 67 -0.69 6.35 34.06
N GLN A 68 0.17 7.22 34.60
CA GLN A 68 -0.21 8.21 35.61
C GLN A 68 -0.94 9.42 35.00
N HIS A 69 -0.53 9.89 33.83
CA HIS A 69 -1.04 11.15 33.25
C HIS A 69 -2.14 10.98 32.20
N ALA A 70 -2.30 9.80 31.61
CA ALA A 70 -3.30 9.53 30.58
C ALA A 70 -3.93 8.12 30.69
N PRO A 71 -4.57 7.77 31.82
CA PRO A 71 -5.10 6.42 32.08
C PRO A 71 -6.24 5.98 31.14
N ALA A 72 -6.83 6.91 30.38
CA ALA A 72 -7.86 6.61 29.39
C ALA A 72 -7.31 6.02 28.07
N LEU A 73 -5.98 5.97 27.91
CA LEU A 73 -5.32 5.43 26.71
C LEU A 73 -4.66 4.08 27.03
N THR A 74 -5.02 3.04 26.26
CA THR A 74 -4.41 1.71 26.38
C THR A 74 -2.97 1.78 25.84
N SER A 75 -2.00 1.39 26.67
CA SER A 75 -0.60 1.26 26.24
C SER A 75 -0.06 -0.11 26.62
N THR A 76 0.78 -0.69 25.77
CA THR A 76 1.40 -2.01 25.98
C THR A 76 2.90 -1.87 25.83
N LEU A 77 3.65 -2.25 26.86
CA LEU A 77 5.11 -2.29 26.83
C LEU A 77 5.56 -3.68 26.36
N VAL A 78 6.23 -3.75 25.21
CA VAL A 78 6.77 -5.01 24.68
C VAL A 78 8.28 -5.01 24.86
N HIS A 79 8.78 -5.84 25.78
CA HIS A 79 10.22 -6.04 25.95
C HIS A 79 10.73 -7.14 25.01
N GLY A 80 11.54 -6.79 24.01
CA GLY A 80 12.34 -7.77 23.27
C GLY A 80 13.59 -8.15 24.08
N ARG A 81 13.68 -9.39 24.60
CA ARG A 81 14.87 -9.89 25.30
C ARG A 81 15.90 -10.47 24.32
N ARG A 82 17.14 -9.98 24.38
CA ARG A 82 18.35 -10.81 24.21
C ARG A 82 18.96 -11.01 25.59
N SER A 83 18.90 -12.24 26.09
CA SER A 83 19.43 -12.64 27.40
C SER A 83 20.90 -12.99 27.28
N ALA A 84 21.74 -12.35 28.11
CA ALA A 84 23.08 -12.81 28.45
C ALA A 84 23.23 -12.68 29.96
N PHE A 85 22.81 -13.71 30.69
CA PHE A 85 23.13 -13.91 32.10
C PHE A 85 23.33 -15.41 32.32
N GLU A 86 24.58 -15.81 32.51
CA GLU A 86 24.95 -17.07 33.15
C GLU A 86 24.72 -16.95 34.66
N PRO A 87 24.17 -17.98 35.34
CA PRO A 87 24.18 -18.04 36.79
C PRO A 87 25.23 -19.05 37.28
N ASP A 88 26.41 -18.56 37.63
CA ASP A 88 27.31 -19.24 38.58
C ASP A 88 27.19 -18.52 39.94
N VAL A 89 26.15 -18.88 40.69
CA VAL A 89 26.04 -18.52 42.11
C VAL A 89 25.59 -19.76 42.87
N GLU A 90 26.53 -20.41 43.57
CA GLU A 90 26.20 -21.41 44.59
C GLU A 90 25.40 -20.72 45.70
N GLY A 91 24.08 -20.82 45.63
CA GLY A 91 23.17 -20.36 46.67
C GLY A 91 23.25 -21.27 47.89
N TYR A 92 23.46 -20.69 49.06
CA TYR A 92 23.23 -21.34 50.35
C TYR A 92 21.98 -20.72 50.97
N TYR A 93 21.09 -21.52 51.54
CA TYR A 93 20.00 -21.01 52.38
C TYR A 93 20.31 -21.29 53.86
N VAL A 94 19.71 -20.50 54.74
CA VAL A 94 19.94 -20.57 56.19
C VAL A 94 18.61 -20.82 56.87
N ASP A 95 18.53 -21.89 57.65
CA ASP A 95 17.34 -22.21 58.43
C ASP A 95 17.16 -21.23 59.60
N ALA A 96 15.97 -21.22 60.19
CA ALA A 96 15.62 -20.29 61.28
C ALA A 96 16.53 -20.44 62.53
N ASP A 97 17.24 -21.57 62.67
CA ASP A 97 18.22 -21.83 63.73
C ASP A 97 19.66 -21.41 63.37
N GLY A 98 19.87 -20.87 62.17
CA GLY A 98 21.16 -20.38 61.68
C GLY A 98 22.00 -21.41 60.92
N THR A 99 21.49 -22.62 60.71
CA THR A 99 22.21 -23.67 59.98
C THR A 99 22.25 -23.36 58.48
N ARG A 100 23.43 -23.38 57.86
CA ARG A 100 23.60 -23.12 56.43
C ARG A 100 23.58 -24.42 55.64
N HIS A 101 22.72 -24.48 54.63
CA HIS A 101 22.61 -25.59 53.68
C HIS A 101 23.03 -25.11 52.29
N GLY A 102 23.86 -25.91 51.60
CA GLY A 102 24.16 -25.68 50.18
C GLY A 102 23.03 -26.22 49.31
N GLY A 103 22.52 -25.40 48.38
CA GLY A 103 21.41 -25.74 47.51
C GLY A 103 20.23 -24.76 47.65
N GLN A 104 19.11 -25.06 47.00
CA GLN A 104 17.86 -24.30 47.16
C GLN A 104 16.98 -24.94 48.25
N PRO A 105 16.19 -24.15 49.00
CA PRO A 105 15.24 -24.67 49.99
C PRO A 105 14.29 -25.70 49.38
N PRO A 106 13.93 -26.77 50.11
CA PRO A 106 13.02 -27.80 49.61
C PRO A 106 11.63 -27.24 49.21
N GLU A 107 11.18 -26.15 49.83
CA GLU A 107 9.96 -25.45 49.45
C GLU A 107 10.09 -24.76 48.08
N ILE A 108 11.28 -24.23 47.75
CA ILE A 108 11.56 -23.67 46.43
C ILE A 108 11.64 -24.78 45.39
N LEU A 109 12.23 -25.93 45.72
CA LEU A 109 12.26 -27.09 44.81
C LEU A 109 10.87 -27.66 44.55
N ALA A 110 9.99 -27.71 45.56
CA ALA A 110 8.59 -28.10 45.40
C ALA A 110 7.82 -27.08 44.53
N LEU A 111 8.01 -25.78 44.77
CA LEU A 111 7.40 -24.73 43.96
C LEU A 111 7.92 -24.76 42.51
N MET A 112 9.20 -25.03 42.29
CA MET A 112 9.79 -25.17 40.96
C MET A 112 9.31 -26.44 40.23
N ALA A 113 8.97 -27.50 40.97
CA ALA A 113 8.35 -28.70 40.40
C ALA A 113 6.88 -28.44 40.02
N GLU A 114 6.13 -27.66 40.81
CA GLU A 114 4.77 -27.22 40.46
C GLU A 114 4.75 -26.19 39.31
N LEU A 115 5.79 -25.37 39.20
CA LEU A 115 6.00 -24.40 38.12
C LEU A 115 6.85 -24.98 36.98
N ALA A 116 7.08 -26.29 36.95
CA ALA A 116 7.81 -26.91 35.87
C ALA A 116 7.07 -26.59 34.56
N PRO A 117 7.78 -26.07 33.53
CA PRO A 117 7.15 -25.79 32.26
C PRO A 117 6.50 -27.08 31.75
N PRO A 118 5.34 -26.97 31.07
CA PRO A 118 4.71 -28.13 30.46
C PRO A 118 5.75 -28.87 29.62
N SER A 119 5.70 -30.20 29.70
CA SER A 119 6.55 -31.05 28.90
C SER A 119 6.39 -30.72 27.41
N ALA A 120 7.41 -31.01 26.61
CA ALA A 120 7.34 -30.80 25.16
C ALA A 120 6.14 -31.53 24.53
N GLU A 121 5.72 -32.66 25.11
CA GLU A 121 4.54 -33.41 24.69
C GLU A 121 3.24 -32.68 25.02
N GLU A 122 3.12 -32.09 26.21
CA GLU A 122 1.95 -31.27 26.60
C GLU A 122 1.85 -29.99 25.75
N VAL A 123 2.97 -29.33 25.46
CA VAL A 123 3.01 -28.16 24.57
C VAL A 123 2.58 -28.54 23.16
N ALA A 124 3.08 -29.67 22.63
CA ALA A 124 2.71 -30.13 21.29
C ALA A 124 1.23 -30.53 21.21
N ALA A 125 0.69 -31.18 22.24
CA ALA A 125 -0.73 -31.53 22.30
C ALA A 125 -1.63 -30.29 22.37
N GLN A 126 -1.24 -29.29 23.17
CA GLN A 126 -1.95 -28.01 23.25
C GLN A 126 -1.94 -27.27 21.91
N GLN A 127 -0.79 -27.20 21.24
CA GLN A 127 -0.67 -26.57 19.93
C GLN A 127 -1.48 -27.29 18.84
N ALA A 128 -1.51 -28.63 18.87
CA ALA A 128 -2.34 -29.40 17.95
C ALA A 128 -3.84 -29.12 18.15
N HIS A 129 -4.27 -29.03 19.42
CA HIS A 129 -5.66 -28.69 19.75
C HIS A 129 -6.05 -27.27 19.31
N GLU A 130 -5.17 -26.28 19.55
CA GLU A 130 -5.39 -24.90 19.09
C GLU A 130 -5.43 -24.79 17.56
N ALA A 131 -4.58 -25.54 16.85
CA ALA A 131 -4.59 -25.59 15.40
C ALA A 131 -5.89 -26.20 14.84
N GLU A 132 -6.41 -27.24 15.50
CA GLU A 132 -7.69 -27.86 15.12
C GLU A 132 -8.86 -26.89 15.34
N GLN A 133 -8.91 -26.20 16.49
CA GLN A 133 -9.93 -25.17 16.77
C GLN A 133 -9.87 -24.01 15.76
N ALA A 134 -8.66 -23.55 15.41
CA ALA A 134 -8.49 -22.51 14.41
C ALA A 134 -8.99 -22.96 13.02
N LEU A 135 -8.71 -24.21 12.63
CA LEU A 135 -9.19 -24.76 11.37
C LEU A 135 -10.72 -24.90 11.34
N GLU A 136 -11.35 -25.29 12.45
CA GLU A 136 -12.81 -25.33 12.58
C GLU A 136 -13.43 -23.93 12.49
N ALA A 137 -12.83 -22.92 13.13
CA ALA A 137 -13.28 -21.54 13.02
C ALA A 137 -13.23 -21.03 11.57
N VAL A 138 -12.13 -21.30 10.85
CA VAL A 138 -12.00 -20.95 9.43
C VAL A 138 -13.03 -21.67 8.56
N ARG A 139 -13.30 -22.96 8.83
CA ARG A 139 -14.35 -23.71 8.11
C ARG A 139 -15.74 -23.14 8.38
N ALA A 140 -16.05 -22.79 9.61
CA ALA A 140 -17.34 -22.20 9.99
C ALA A 140 -17.52 -20.81 9.36
N GLU A 141 -16.47 -19.99 9.35
CA GLU A 141 -16.49 -18.69 8.69
C GLU A 141 -16.65 -18.82 7.17
N LYS A 142 -15.95 -19.76 6.53
CA LYS A 142 -16.12 -20.07 5.11
C LYS A 142 -17.57 -20.51 4.81
N ALA A 143 -18.14 -21.41 5.60
CA ALA A 143 -19.52 -21.86 5.42
C ALA A 143 -20.53 -20.71 5.61
N ALA A 144 -20.29 -19.82 6.59
CA ALA A 144 -21.10 -18.63 6.79
C ALA A 144 -20.96 -17.63 5.63
N TRP A 145 -19.75 -17.47 5.09
CA TRP A 145 -19.49 -16.64 3.91
C TRP A 145 -20.16 -17.20 2.66
N GLU A 146 -20.09 -18.52 2.44
CA GLU A 146 -20.78 -19.23 1.35
C GLU A 146 -22.30 -19.10 1.47
N ALA A 147 -22.86 -19.21 2.68
CA ALA A 147 -24.29 -19.01 2.93
C ALA A 147 -24.74 -17.55 2.73
N ARG A 148 -23.82 -16.59 2.91
CA ARG A 148 -24.03 -15.17 2.62
C ARG A 148 -23.78 -14.80 1.16
N GLN A 149 -23.28 -15.73 0.34
CA GLN A 149 -23.05 -15.44 -1.08
C GLN A 149 -24.38 -15.08 -1.73
N PRO A 150 -24.37 -14.01 -2.55
CA PRO A 150 -25.57 -13.64 -3.26
C PRO A 150 -25.98 -14.77 -4.20
N LYS A 151 -27.24 -15.20 -4.09
CA LYS A 151 -27.82 -16.12 -5.07
C LYS A 151 -28.23 -15.31 -6.30
N GLU A 152 -28.14 -15.89 -7.48
CA GLU A 152 -28.52 -15.22 -8.73
C GLU A 152 -29.85 -15.81 -9.25
N VAL A 153 -30.78 -14.96 -9.67
CA VAL A 153 -32.03 -15.36 -10.34
C VAL A 153 -32.04 -14.77 -11.75
N VAL A 154 -32.28 -15.59 -12.77
CA VAL A 154 -32.31 -15.13 -14.16
C VAL A 154 -33.52 -14.22 -14.40
N LEU A 155 -33.27 -13.03 -14.96
CA LEU A 155 -34.29 -12.06 -15.36
C LEU A 155 -34.62 -12.13 -16.85
N ALA A 156 -33.60 -12.35 -17.69
CA ALA A 156 -33.71 -12.41 -19.15
C ALA A 156 -32.53 -13.22 -19.72
N GLU A 157 -32.74 -13.90 -20.84
CA GLU A 157 -31.71 -14.63 -21.61
C GLU A 157 -31.76 -14.23 -23.10
N ALA A 158 -30.63 -14.36 -23.79
CA ALA A 158 -30.57 -14.14 -25.23
C ALA A 158 -31.52 -15.09 -25.96
N GLY A 159 -32.44 -14.52 -26.75
CA GLY A 159 -33.47 -15.27 -27.46
C GLY A 159 -34.80 -15.43 -26.70
N ASP A 160 -34.95 -14.80 -25.54
CA ASP A 160 -36.28 -14.54 -24.96
C ASP A 160 -37.05 -13.60 -25.93
N ASP A 161 -38.34 -13.86 -26.18
CA ASP A 161 -39.22 -13.08 -27.10
C ASP A 161 -39.53 -11.67 -26.54
N SER A 162 -38.62 -11.11 -25.74
CA SER A 162 -38.69 -9.75 -25.25
C SER A 162 -38.74 -8.80 -26.46
N PRO A 163 -39.74 -7.91 -26.54
CA PRO A 163 -39.87 -6.95 -27.64
C PRO A 163 -38.76 -5.88 -27.61
N ILE A 164 -37.92 -5.89 -26.58
CA ILE A 164 -36.86 -4.92 -26.36
C ILE A 164 -35.54 -5.49 -26.89
N PRO A 165 -34.88 -4.83 -27.85
CA PRO A 165 -33.60 -5.29 -28.35
C PRO A 165 -32.52 -5.10 -27.28
N HIS A 166 -31.81 -6.19 -26.99
CA HIS A 166 -30.62 -6.19 -26.15
C HIS A 166 -29.38 -5.83 -26.97
N HIS A 167 -28.28 -5.51 -26.32
CA HIS A 167 -26.98 -5.37 -26.97
C HIS A 167 -26.59 -6.68 -27.68
N ASP A 168 -25.95 -6.62 -28.86
CA ASP A 168 -25.67 -7.80 -29.70
C ASP A 168 -24.84 -8.90 -28.99
N LYS A 169 -24.02 -8.51 -28.01
CA LYS A 169 -23.24 -9.44 -27.17
C LYS A 169 -23.94 -9.89 -25.89
N PHE A 170 -25.14 -9.43 -25.61
CA PHE A 170 -25.86 -9.81 -24.39
C PHE A 170 -26.15 -11.31 -24.38
N ILE A 171 -25.88 -11.96 -23.24
CA ILE A 171 -26.17 -13.39 -23.02
C ILE A 171 -27.35 -13.54 -22.06
N LYS A 172 -27.29 -12.88 -20.90
CA LYS A 172 -28.34 -12.93 -19.89
C LYS A 172 -28.18 -11.85 -18.83
N ALA A 173 -29.27 -11.56 -18.14
CA ALA A 173 -29.29 -10.71 -16.96
C ALA A 173 -29.73 -11.53 -15.74
N THR A 174 -29.01 -11.41 -14.61
CA THR A 174 -29.37 -12.05 -13.36
C THR A 174 -29.59 -11.01 -12.25
N ARG A 175 -30.70 -11.11 -11.51
CA ARG A 175 -30.92 -10.32 -10.30
C ARG A 175 -30.15 -10.96 -9.15
N MET A 176 -29.38 -10.13 -8.46
CA MET A 176 -28.66 -10.56 -7.27
C MET A 176 -29.65 -10.69 -6.10
N MET A 177 -29.49 -11.72 -5.28
CA MET A 177 -30.31 -11.99 -4.09
C MET A 177 -29.41 -12.00 -2.86
N VAL A 178 -29.70 -11.21 -1.83
CA VAL A 178 -28.97 -11.21 -0.55
C VAL A 178 -29.92 -11.67 0.55
N GLY A 179 -29.57 -12.76 1.24
CA GLY A 179 -30.45 -13.34 2.27
C GLY A 179 -31.80 -13.84 1.74
N GLY A 180 -31.86 -14.23 0.46
CA GLY A 180 -33.10 -14.68 -0.18
C GLY A 180 -34.07 -13.56 -0.59
N GLN A 181 -33.67 -12.29 -0.44
CA GLN A 181 -34.41 -11.14 -0.94
C GLN A 181 -33.72 -10.57 -2.19
N PRO A 182 -34.48 -10.16 -3.21
CA PRO A 182 -33.90 -9.47 -4.37
C PRO A 182 -33.30 -8.15 -3.92
N VAL A 183 -32.07 -7.88 -4.35
CA VAL A 183 -31.49 -6.53 -4.29
C VAL A 183 -31.65 -5.86 -5.64
N ASP A 184 -31.72 -4.53 -5.65
CA ASP A 184 -31.79 -3.69 -6.87
C ASP A 184 -30.49 -3.71 -7.69
N ARG A 185 -29.75 -4.82 -7.69
CA ARG A 185 -28.56 -5.03 -8.50
C ARG A 185 -28.83 -6.13 -9.52
N VAL A 186 -28.74 -5.73 -10.78
CA VAL A 186 -28.77 -6.64 -11.92
C VAL A 186 -27.34 -6.84 -12.40
N LYS A 187 -26.97 -8.09 -12.65
CA LYS A 187 -25.71 -8.48 -13.23
C LYS A 187 -25.97 -8.90 -14.67
N PHE A 188 -25.37 -8.17 -15.60
CA PHE A 188 -25.45 -8.47 -17.02
C PHE A 188 -24.25 -9.35 -17.42
N HIS A 189 -24.52 -10.38 -18.20
CA HIS A 189 -23.53 -11.30 -18.74
C HIS A 189 -23.48 -11.10 -20.25
N PHE A 190 -22.28 -10.95 -20.79
CA PHE A 190 -22.04 -10.71 -22.21
C PHE A 190 -21.06 -11.74 -22.75
N ALA A 191 -21.12 -11.96 -24.06
CA ALA A 191 -20.02 -12.57 -24.79
C ALA A 191 -18.77 -11.67 -24.68
N GLU A 192 -17.59 -12.27 -24.83
CA GLU A 192 -16.34 -11.54 -24.72
C GLU A 192 -16.26 -10.42 -25.76
N PHE A 193 -15.84 -9.23 -25.32
CA PHE A 193 -15.53 -8.09 -26.17
C PHE A 193 -14.08 -8.17 -26.61
N THR A 194 -13.82 -7.96 -27.90
CA THR A 194 -12.47 -7.95 -28.47
C THR A 194 -11.89 -6.54 -28.55
N GLY A 195 -12.76 -5.52 -28.54
CA GLY A 195 -12.42 -4.12 -28.78
C GLY A 195 -12.43 -3.76 -30.27
N ASP A 196 -12.55 -4.73 -31.18
CA ASP A 196 -12.73 -4.49 -32.62
C ASP A 196 -14.19 -4.15 -32.97
N GLU A 197 -15.11 -4.36 -32.03
CA GLU A 197 -16.51 -4.00 -32.20
C GLU A 197 -16.71 -2.47 -32.14
N PRO A 198 -17.76 -1.93 -32.79
CA PRO A 198 -18.13 -0.53 -32.61
C PRO A 198 -18.50 -0.23 -31.15
N GLU A 199 -18.30 1.03 -30.75
CA GLU A 199 -18.69 1.51 -29.42
C GLU A 199 -20.18 1.21 -29.14
N PRO A 200 -20.51 0.56 -28.01
CA PRO A 200 -21.89 0.33 -27.61
C PRO A 200 -22.66 1.65 -27.48
N ALA A 201 -23.63 1.87 -28.35
CA ALA A 201 -24.49 3.05 -28.32
C ALA A 201 -25.87 2.68 -27.81
N THR A 202 -26.31 3.33 -26.73
CA THR A 202 -27.65 3.14 -26.17
C THR A 202 -28.69 3.53 -27.22
N LEU A 203 -29.54 2.58 -27.61
CA LEU A 203 -30.68 2.86 -28.47
C LEU A 203 -31.82 3.43 -27.61
N ALA A 204 -32.39 4.55 -28.04
CA ALA A 204 -33.60 5.08 -27.42
C ALA A 204 -34.79 4.22 -27.86
N HIS A 205 -35.58 3.72 -26.89
CA HIS A 205 -36.75 2.90 -27.17
C HIS A 205 -38.02 3.64 -26.76
N GLU A 206 -38.83 4.01 -27.75
CA GLU A 206 -40.07 4.77 -27.53
C GLU A 206 -41.14 3.97 -26.76
N ASP A 207 -41.09 2.64 -26.85
CA ASP A 207 -42.09 1.74 -26.27
C ASP A 207 -41.69 1.14 -24.90
N ALA A 208 -40.47 1.43 -24.41
CA ALA A 208 -40.01 0.92 -23.12
C ALA A 208 -40.61 1.74 -21.97
N ASP A 209 -41.09 1.07 -20.92
CA ASP A 209 -41.45 1.76 -19.69
C ASP A 209 -40.21 2.29 -18.94
N THR A 210 -40.40 3.10 -17.90
CA THR A 210 -39.28 3.71 -17.16
C THR A 210 -38.33 2.68 -16.54
N GLU A 211 -38.84 1.55 -16.05
CA GLU A 211 -38.01 0.51 -15.43
C GLU A 211 -37.21 -0.24 -16.49
N GLN A 212 -37.85 -0.57 -17.61
CA GLN A 212 -37.22 -1.18 -18.78
C GLN A 212 -36.15 -0.26 -19.37
N GLN A 213 -36.45 1.02 -19.56
CA GLN A 213 -35.48 1.98 -20.08
C GLN A 213 -34.27 2.10 -19.15
N ARG A 214 -34.47 2.08 -17.82
CA ARG A 214 -33.37 2.05 -16.86
C ARG A 214 -32.53 0.78 -17.01
N LEU A 215 -33.15 -0.39 -17.12
CA LEU A 215 -32.43 -1.66 -17.29
C LEU A 215 -31.63 -1.70 -18.59
N ILE A 216 -32.16 -1.15 -19.69
CA ILE A 216 -31.44 -1.02 -20.96
C ILE A 216 -30.26 -0.07 -20.80
N CYS A 217 -30.44 1.09 -20.17
CA CYS A 217 -29.32 2.00 -19.91
C CYS A 217 -28.23 1.32 -19.07
N ASP A 218 -28.60 0.64 -17.98
CA ASP A 218 -27.66 -0.10 -17.14
C ASP A 218 -26.95 -1.22 -17.92
N GLU A 219 -27.66 -1.93 -18.80
CA GLU A 219 -27.08 -2.95 -19.69
C GLU A 219 -26.02 -2.33 -20.61
N PHE A 220 -26.36 -1.23 -21.29
CA PHE A 220 -25.46 -0.56 -22.23
C PHE A 220 -24.27 0.09 -21.54
N ASP A 221 -24.43 0.65 -20.33
CA ASP A 221 -23.32 1.18 -19.53
C ASP A 221 -22.32 0.08 -19.15
N VAL A 222 -22.82 -1.11 -18.80
CA VAL A 222 -21.95 -2.28 -18.54
C VAL A 222 -21.30 -2.78 -19.83
N ALA A 223 -22.04 -2.86 -20.93
CA ALA A 223 -21.50 -3.25 -22.23
C ALA A 223 -20.38 -2.29 -22.68
N HIS A 224 -20.61 -0.98 -22.56
CA HIS A 224 -19.63 0.07 -22.85
C HIS A 224 -18.39 -0.08 -21.98
N THR A 225 -18.53 -0.29 -20.67
CA THR A 225 -17.40 -0.52 -19.76
C THR A 225 -16.57 -1.74 -20.17
N LEU A 226 -17.23 -2.85 -20.55
CA LEU A 226 -16.54 -4.07 -20.97
C LEU A 226 -15.84 -3.90 -22.33
N TRP A 227 -16.51 -3.24 -23.27
CA TRP A 227 -15.93 -2.86 -24.56
C TRP A 227 -14.70 -1.96 -24.38
N ALA A 228 -14.81 -0.90 -23.59
CA ALA A 228 -13.72 0.02 -23.32
C ALA A 228 -12.52 -0.69 -22.67
N LYS A 229 -12.76 -1.65 -21.76
CA LYS A 229 -11.68 -2.48 -21.21
C LYS A 229 -11.00 -3.33 -22.26
N ALA A 230 -11.75 -3.89 -23.21
CA ALA A 230 -11.21 -4.68 -24.31
C ALA A 230 -10.40 -3.81 -25.28
N VAL A 231 -10.90 -2.62 -25.64
CA VAL A 231 -10.17 -1.63 -26.44
C VAL A 231 -8.86 -1.25 -25.76
N TYR A 232 -8.91 -0.87 -24.48
CA TYR A 232 -7.71 -0.53 -23.71
C TYR A 232 -6.71 -1.69 -23.72
N ARG A 233 -7.17 -2.93 -23.48
CA ARG A 233 -6.28 -4.11 -23.52
C ARG A 233 -5.62 -4.26 -24.89
N ARG A 234 -6.38 -4.16 -25.97
CA ARG A 234 -5.85 -4.28 -27.34
C ARG A 234 -4.79 -3.22 -27.63
N GLU A 235 -5.08 -1.97 -27.29
CA GLU A 235 -4.25 -0.81 -27.65
C GLU A 235 -3.08 -0.60 -26.70
N ALA A 236 -3.28 -0.77 -25.39
CA ALA A 236 -2.22 -0.62 -24.40
C ALA A 236 -1.21 -1.78 -24.41
N THR A 237 -1.60 -2.99 -24.85
CA THR A 237 -0.70 -4.15 -24.88
C THR A 237 0.62 -3.92 -25.63
N PRO A 238 0.62 -3.46 -26.91
CA PRO A 238 1.88 -3.18 -27.61
C PRO A 238 2.71 -2.10 -26.92
N VAL A 239 2.06 -1.05 -26.40
CA VAL A 239 2.73 0.06 -25.71
C VAL A 239 3.36 -0.40 -24.40
N LEU A 240 2.65 -1.20 -23.60
CA LEU A 240 3.16 -1.79 -22.35
C LEU A 240 4.38 -2.68 -22.60
N ARG A 241 4.39 -3.47 -23.68
CA ARG A 241 5.56 -4.29 -24.03
C ARG A 241 6.76 -3.43 -24.43
N ALA A 242 6.54 -2.38 -25.20
CA ALA A 242 7.60 -1.44 -25.57
C ALA A 242 8.15 -0.70 -24.33
N ALA A 243 7.25 -0.19 -23.48
CA ALA A 243 7.58 0.45 -22.22
C ALA A 243 8.37 -0.47 -21.28
N ALA A 244 7.98 -1.75 -21.19
CA ALA A 244 8.68 -2.76 -20.40
C ALA A 244 10.11 -3.00 -20.89
N ALA A 245 10.33 -3.01 -22.20
CA ALA A 245 11.65 -3.15 -22.77
C ALA A 245 12.54 -1.91 -22.55
N ALA A 246 11.94 -0.72 -22.47
CA ALA A 246 12.65 0.53 -22.24
C ALA A 246 12.96 0.81 -20.75
N TRP A 247 12.09 0.37 -19.83
CA TRP A 247 12.19 0.68 -18.40
C TRP A 247 13.53 0.35 -17.74
N PRO A 248 14.23 -0.77 -18.05
CA PRO A 248 15.53 -1.06 -17.44
C PRO A 248 16.56 0.06 -17.60
N GLN A 249 16.51 0.82 -18.70
CA GLN A 249 17.41 1.97 -18.92
C GLN A 249 17.09 3.13 -17.99
N VAL A 250 15.80 3.39 -17.74
CA VAL A 250 15.33 4.41 -16.78
C VAL A 250 15.73 4.01 -15.35
N ALA A 251 15.48 2.77 -14.96
CA ALA A 251 15.83 2.25 -13.65
C ALA A 251 17.36 2.28 -13.41
N GLU A 252 18.16 1.93 -14.42
CA GLU A 252 19.62 2.05 -14.36
C GLU A 252 20.06 3.52 -14.22
N ALA A 253 19.42 4.44 -14.94
CA ALA A 253 19.72 5.87 -14.84
C ALA A 253 19.46 6.40 -13.42
N PHE A 254 18.33 6.04 -12.79
CA PHE A 254 18.07 6.37 -11.39
C PHE A 254 19.11 5.77 -10.44
N THR A 255 19.42 4.48 -10.60
CA THR A 255 20.44 3.79 -9.79
C THR A 255 21.80 4.49 -9.87
N ARG A 256 22.21 4.94 -11.07
CA ARG A 256 23.49 5.66 -11.27
C ARG A 256 23.52 7.02 -10.56
N ILE A 257 22.41 7.75 -10.56
CA ILE A 257 22.29 9.02 -9.81
C ILE A 257 22.44 8.76 -8.31
N GLU A 258 21.71 7.77 -7.78
CA GLU A 258 21.76 7.43 -6.36
C GLU A 258 23.16 6.97 -5.93
N GLN A 259 23.84 6.16 -6.76
CA GLN A 259 25.22 5.74 -6.49
C GLN A 259 26.18 6.93 -6.51
N ALA A 260 26.12 7.77 -7.55
CA ALA A 260 26.98 8.96 -7.64
C ALA A 260 26.73 9.94 -6.49
N TRP A 261 25.49 10.02 -6.00
CA TRP A 261 25.14 10.78 -4.80
C TRP A 261 25.74 10.18 -3.53
N SER A 262 25.65 8.86 -3.35
CA SER A 262 26.26 8.17 -2.21
C SER A 262 27.78 8.32 -2.19
N ASP A 263 28.42 8.34 -3.36
CA ASP A 263 29.88 8.51 -3.48
C ASP A 263 30.35 9.88 -2.97
N LEU A 264 29.48 10.89 -2.90
CA LEU A 264 29.83 12.21 -2.35
C LEU A 264 30.07 12.19 -0.84
N ASP A 265 29.46 11.27 -0.09
CA ASP A 265 29.69 11.17 1.35
C ASP A 265 31.08 10.57 1.64
N HIS A 266 31.63 9.77 0.71
CA HIS A 266 32.94 9.12 0.85
C HIS A 266 33.71 9.12 -0.49
N PRO A 267 34.17 10.28 -0.98
CA PRO A 267 34.64 10.41 -2.35
C PRO A 267 35.98 9.66 -2.56
N PRO A 268 36.01 8.56 -3.33
CA PRO A 268 37.19 7.70 -3.44
C PRO A 268 38.38 8.38 -4.15
N HIS A 269 38.09 9.38 -4.98
CA HIS A 269 39.07 10.08 -5.82
C HIS A 269 39.09 11.60 -5.57
N GLY A 270 38.56 12.03 -4.42
CA GLY A 270 38.40 13.44 -4.08
C GLY A 270 37.04 14.00 -4.53
N TRP A 271 36.63 15.08 -3.88
CA TRP A 271 35.29 15.66 -4.01
C TRP A 271 34.99 16.18 -5.42
N GLU A 272 35.97 16.75 -6.11
CA GLU A 272 35.82 17.31 -7.47
C GLU A 272 35.39 16.24 -8.48
N VAL A 273 36.01 15.06 -8.39
CA VAL A 273 35.71 13.92 -9.26
C VAL A 273 34.32 13.37 -8.96
N ALA A 274 33.95 13.27 -7.68
CA ALA A 274 32.63 12.80 -7.27
C ALA A 274 31.50 13.76 -7.72
N VAL A 275 31.71 15.09 -7.60
CA VAL A 275 30.76 16.08 -8.11
C VAL A 275 30.63 15.98 -9.63
N LYS A 276 31.74 15.82 -10.34
CA LYS A 276 31.71 15.62 -11.80
C LYS A 276 30.91 14.38 -12.18
N HIS A 277 31.14 13.24 -11.52
CA HIS A 277 30.39 12.01 -11.78
C HIS A 277 28.89 12.16 -11.53
N LEU A 278 28.49 12.91 -10.50
CA LEU A 278 27.07 13.20 -10.25
C LEU A 278 26.44 14.01 -11.39
N LEU A 279 27.13 15.06 -11.87
CA LEU A 279 26.65 15.87 -12.99
C LEU A 279 26.57 15.05 -14.28
N ASP A 280 27.60 14.24 -14.56
CA ASP A 280 27.60 13.32 -15.71
C ASP A 280 26.42 12.32 -15.62
N ALA A 281 26.07 11.85 -14.42
CA ALA A 281 24.91 10.98 -14.19
C ALA A 281 23.57 11.70 -14.41
N HIS A 282 23.44 12.96 -13.96
CA HIS A 282 22.25 13.79 -14.21
C HIS A 282 22.05 14.04 -15.71
N ASP A 283 23.10 14.45 -16.40
CA ASP A 283 23.07 14.75 -17.84
C ASP A 283 22.78 13.49 -18.67
N HIS A 284 23.23 12.32 -18.21
CA HIS A 284 22.91 11.05 -18.84
C HIS A 284 21.47 10.59 -18.60
N ALA A 285 20.95 10.75 -17.38
CA ALA A 285 19.62 10.28 -17.02
C ALA A 285 18.49 11.08 -17.66
N ARG A 286 18.66 12.40 -17.78
CA ARG A 286 17.65 13.33 -18.30
C ARG A 286 17.06 12.90 -19.66
N PRO A 287 17.85 12.71 -20.74
CA PRO A 287 17.28 12.30 -22.03
C PRO A 287 16.67 10.90 -22.01
N ILE A 288 17.13 9.99 -21.16
CA ILE A 288 16.56 8.64 -21.03
C ILE A 288 15.15 8.73 -20.45
N VAL A 289 14.99 9.49 -19.36
CA VAL A 289 13.70 9.71 -18.69
C VAL A 289 12.75 10.49 -19.59
N GLU A 290 13.21 11.57 -20.23
CA GLU A 290 12.41 12.37 -21.15
C GLU A 290 11.89 11.55 -22.34
N ASN A 291 12.74 10.71 -22.94
CA ASN A 291 12.31 9.82 -24.02
C ASN A 291 11.28 8.79 -23.55
N TRP A 292 11.49 8.17 -22.38
CA TRP A 292 10.51 7.22 -21.84
C TRP A 292 9.16 7.89 -21.54
N GLU A 293 9.18 9.09 -20.97
CA GLU A 293 7.98 9.86 -20.66
C GLU A 293 7.21 10.23 -21.95
N HIS A 294 7.92 10.69 -22.97
CA HIS A 294 7.35 11.11 -24.25
C HIS A 294 6.83 9.94 -25.08
N ASP A 295 7.63 8.89 -25.23
CA ASP A 295 7.35 7.78 -26.16
C ASP A 295 6.47 6.68 -25.55
N HIS A 296 6.41 6.57 -24.22
CA HIS A 296 5.72 5.45 -23.57
C HIS A 296 4.67 5.88 -22.56
N ALA A 297 5.03 6.74 -21.60
CA ALA A 297 4.09 7.16 -20.56
C ALA A 297 2.91 7.96 -21.16
N ARG A 298 3.21 8.92 -22.05
CA ARG A 298 2.20 9.72 -22.75
C ARG A 298 1.29 8.87 -23.64
N GLU A 299 1.84 7.89 -24.35
CA GLU A 299 1.04 6.99 -25.21
C GLU A 299 0.09 6.14 -24.36
N LEU A 300 0.56 5.56 -23.25
CA LEU A 300 -0.29 4.83 -22.29
C LEU A 300 -1.37 5.72 -21.66
N ALA A 301 -1.05 6.97 -21.36
CA ALA A 301 -2.01 7.94 -20.85
C ALA A 301 -3.06 8.31 -21.91
N THR A 302 -2.67 8.37 -23.19
CA THR A 302 -3.55 8.68 -24.33
C THR A 302 -4.57 7.57 -24.55
N VAL A 303 -4.12 6.31 -24.59
CA VAL A 303 -5.02 5.14 -24.73
C VAL A 303 -6.07 5.11 -23.60
N GLY A 304 -5.70 5.52 -22.38
CA GLY A 304 -6.64 5.59 -21.26
C GLY A 304 -7.62 6.78 -21.32
N ALA A 305 -7.17 7.93 -21.85
CA ALA A 305 -7.95 9.16 -21.87
C ALA A 305 -9.17 9.09 -22.80
N GLU A 306 -9.07 8.33 -23.90
CA GLU A 306 -10.15 8.17 -24.87
C GLU A 306 -11.34 7.35 -24.34
N LEU A 307 -11.14 6.57 -23.28
CA LEU A 307 -12.08 5.54 -22.82
C LEU A 307 -12.91 5.92 -21.59
N THR A 308 -12.93 7.20 -21.21
CA THR A 308 -13.75 7.78 -20.10
C THR A 308 -13.58 7.13 -18.73
N PHE A 309 -12.51 6.36 -18.50
CA PHE A 309 -12.23 5.73 -17.22
C PHE A 309 -11.81 6.74 -16.16
N THR A 310 -12.10 6.43 -14.90
CA THR A 310 -11.44 7.11 -13.79
C THR A 310 -9.96 6.72 -13.72
N SER A 311 -9.12 7.59 -13.17
CA SER A 311 -7.68 7.31 -13.01
C SER A 311 -7.40 6.03 -12.20
N GLY A 312 -8.26 5.69 -11.24
CA GLY A 312 -8.13 4.46 -10.45
C GLY A 312 -8.42 3.20 -11.28
N GLU A 313 -9.47 3.21 -12.09
CA GLU A 313 -9.84 2.07 -12.95
C GLU A 313 -8.76 1.77 -14.00
N LEU A 314 -8.14 2.81 -14.57
CA LEU A 314 -7.02 2.66 -15.49
C LEU A 314 -5.80 2.03 -14.83
N ALA A 315 -5.47 2.47 -13.60
CA ALA A 315 -4.35 1.92 -12.85
C ALA A 315 -4.56 0.43 -12.54
N ASP A 316 -5.76 0.05 -12.10
CA ASP A 316 -6.12 -1.34 -11.83
C ASP A 316 -6.08 -2.20 -13.10
N LEU A 317 -6.62 -1.70 -14.22
CA LEU A 317 -6.63 -2.43 -15.49
C LEU A 317 -5.20 -2.62 -16.03
N ARG A 318 -4.37 -1.59 -15.96
CA ARG A 318 -2.96 -1.64 -16.34
C ARG A 318 -2.18 -2.65 -15.50
N LYS A 319 -2.42 -2.70 -14.18
CA LYS A 319 -1.84 -3.69 -13.27
C LYS A 319 -2.28 -5.11 -13.61
N GLN A 320 -3.55 -5.33 -13.91
CA GLN A 320 -4.03 -6.65 -14.35
C GLN A 320 -3.33 -7.08 -15.64
N LEU A 321 -3.25 -6.17 -16.62
CA LEU A 321 -2.64 -6.44 -17.91
C LEU A 321 -1.12 -6.68 -17.79
N SER A 322 -0.43 -5.99 -16.87
CA SER A 322 1.00 -6.22 -16.64
C SER A 322 1.27 -7.63 -16.12
N VAL A 323 0.43 -8.13 -15.21
CA VAL A 323 0.50 -9.51 -14.72
C VAL A 323 0.26 -10.51 -15.85
N GLU A 324 -0.76 -10.27 -16.68
CA GLU A 324 -1.04 -11.10 -17.87
C GLU A 324 0.14 -11.13 -18.86
N LEU A 325 0.88 -10.03 -18.97
CA LEU A 325 2.03 -9.89 -19.87
C LEU A 325 3.38 -10.30 -19.26
N GLY A 326 3.42 -10.66 -17.97
CA GLY A 326 4.68 -10.96 -17.27
C GLY A 326 5.60 -9.75 -17.11
N ILE A 327 5.03 -8.55 -17.00
CA ILE A 327 5.75 -7.31 -16.76
C ILE A 327 5.83 -7.07 -15.24
N ASP A 328 7.03 -7.21 -14.70
CA ASP A 328 7.32 -6.89 -13.31
C ASP A 328 7.48 -5.38 -13.09
N ASN A 329 7.34 -4.93 -11.83
CA ASN A 329 7.63 -3.57 -11.39
C ASN A 329 6.81 -2.44 -12.04
N ILE A 330 5.64 -2.73 -12.60
CA ILE A 330 4.78 -1.67 -13.18
C ILE A 330 4.36 -0.61 -12.15
N GLU A 331 4.36 -0.95 -10.86
CA GLU A 331 4.06 -0.01 -9.76
C GLU A 331 5.11 1.09 -9.62
N GLU A 332 6.32 0.88 -10.17
CA GLU A 332 7.36 1.91 -10.25
C GLU A 332 7.12 2.87 -11.42
N TRP A 333 6.25 2.51 -12.37
CA TRP A 333 5.94 3.35 -13.53
C TRP A 333 4.86 4.35 -13.13
N HIS A 334 5.29 5.58 -12.90
CA HIS A 334 4.35 6.67 -12.67
C HIS A 334 3.81 7.13 -14.03
N ILE A 335 2.59 6.73 -14.35
CA ILE A 335 1.88 7.18 -15.55
C ILE A 335 0.68 8.00 -15.10
N GLY A 336 0.76 9.31 -15.33
CA GLY A 336 -0.26 10.29 -14.99
C GLY A 336 -1.44 10.28 -15.97
N ARG A 337 -2.22 11.36 -15.91
CA ARG A 337 -3.23 11.69 -16.92
C ARG A 337 -2.55 12.26 -18.15
N ILE A 338 -3.23 12.24 -19.30
CA ILE A 338 -2.69 12.82 -20.54
C ILE A 338 -2.26 14.30 -20.36
N ASP A 339 -3.05 15.07 -19.60
CA ASP A 339 -2.78 16.48 -19.29
C ASP A 339 -1.46 16.68 -18.51
N ASP A 340 -1.01 15.66 -17.79
CA ASP A 340 0.23 15.71 -17.00
C ASP A 340 1.49 15.60 -17.88
N HIS A 341 1.32 15.16 -19.14
CA HIS A 341 2.39 15.00 -20.12
C HIS A 341 2.44 16.14 -21.15
N ASP A 342 1.58 17.15 -21.05
CA ASP A 342 1.57 18.30 -21.95
C ASP A 342 2.67 19.30 -21.62
N ALA A 343 3.25 19.92 -22.66
CA ALA A 343 4.34 20.88 -22.53
C ALA A 343 4.01 22.05 -21.58
N ASP A 344 2.75 22.52 -21.62
CA ASP A 344 2.27 23.57 -20.73
C ASP A 344 2.23 23.13 -19.25
N ALA A 345 1.98 21.85 -18.98
CA ALA A 345 2.01 21.30 -17.62
C ALA A 345 3.47 21.17 -17.12
N LEU A 346 4.39 20.78 -18.01
CA LEU A 346 5.82 20.74 -17.72
C LEU A 346 6.35 22.14 -17.39
N ASP A 347 5.99 23.16 -18.17
CA ASP A 347 6.38 24.56 -17.96
C ASP A 347 5.78 25.15 -16.68
N ALA A 348 4.58 24.71 -16.29
CA ALA A 348 3.93 25.10 -15.04
C ALA A 348 4.53 24.41 -13.80
N GLY A 349 5.51 23.51 -13.97
CA GLY A 349 6.09 22.72 -12.88
C GLY A 349 5.12 21.67 -12.31
N LEU A 350 4.09 21.29 -13.07
CA LEU A 350 3.19 20.20 -12.77
C LEU A 350 3.70 18.90 -13.41
N GLN A 351 5.00 18.65 -13.27
CA GLN A 351 5.60 17.41 -13.72
C GLN A 351 4.99 16.26 -12.93
N HIS A 352 4.53 15.24 -13.63
CA HIS A 352 4.23 13.94 -13.06
C HIS A 352 5.15 12.90 -13.72
N GLY A 353 5.15 11.68 -13.21
CA GLY A 353 5.83 10.57 -13.87
C GLY A 353 7.30 10.41 -13.53
N ALA A 354 8.06 9.80 -14.43
CA ALA A 354 9.48 9.53 -14.24
C ALA A 354 10.30 10.83 -14.23
N SER A 355 9.85 11.84 -14.97
CA SER A 355 10.47 13.18 -14.97
C SER A 355 10.35 13.86 -13.60
N GLU A 356 9.19 13.77 -12.95
CA GLU A 356 9.01 14.30 -11.59
C GLU A 356 9.89 13.55 -10.58
N GLN A 357 9.98 12.22 -10.69
CA GLN A 357 10.88 11.43 -9.86
C GLN A 357 12.34 11.86 -10.03
N LEU A 358 12.79 12.07 -11.27
CA LEU A 358 14.13 12.55 -11.57
C LEU A 358 14.41 13.89 -10.89
N GLU A 359 13.51 14.86 -11.04
CA GLU A 359 13.69 16.19 -10.42
C GLU A 359 13.60 16.12 -8.88
N ASN A 360 12.76 15.24 -8.32
CA ASN A 360 12.72 14.97 -6.88
C ASN A 360 14.01 14.35 -6.35
N LEU A 361 14.73 13.57 -7.17
CA LEU A 361 16.06 13.06 -6.85
C LEU A 361 17.12 14.17 -6.96
N ILE A 362 17.11 14.94 -8.05
CA ILE A 362 18.15 15.94 -8.37
C ILE A 362 18.07 17.17 -7.45
N LYS A 363 16.87 17.68 -7.14
CA LYS A 363 16.70 18.96 -6.45
C LYS A 363 17.34 19.01 -5.06
N PRO A 364 17.11 18.04 -4.14
CA PRO A 364 17.77 18.03 -2.84
C PRO A 364 19.30 17.97 -2.95
N GLN A 365 19.81 17.29 -4.00
CA GLN A 365 21.24 17.17 -4.25
C GLN A 365 21.85 18.51 -4.64
N ARG A 366 21.19 19.23 -5.55
CA ARG A 366 21.57 20.60 -5.94
C ARG A 366 21.52 21.56 -4.76
N ASP A 367 20.48 21.49 -3.94
CA ASP A 367 20.32 22.34 -2.75
C ASP A 367 21.47 22.10 -1.74
N ARG A 368 21.85 20.84 -1.49
CA ARG A 368 22.97 20.51 -0.59
C ARG A 368 24.32 20.97 -1.16
N LEU A 369 24.57 20.80 -2.46
CA LEU A 369 25.81 21.30 -3.09
C LEU A 369 25.92 22.83 -3.04
N ALA A 370 24.81 23.54 -3.26
CA ALA A 370 24.77 24.99 -3.13
C ALA A 370 25.08 25.45 -1.70
N LEU A 371 24.55 24.75 -0.69
CA LEU A 371 24.86 25.01 0.72
C LEU A 371 26.34 24.78 1.04
N ILE A 372 26.93 23.69 0.56
CA ILE A 372 28.36 23.40 0.75
C ILE A 372 29.22 24.50 0.13
N ALA A 373 28.89 24.95 -1.09
CA ALA A 373 29.60 26.02 -1.77
C ALA A 373 29.53 27.35 -1.00
N ASP A 374 28.36 27.72 -0.46
CA ASP A 374 28.19 28.92 0.36
C ASP A 374 29.02 28.85 1.66
N VAL A 375 29.00 27.71 2.36
CA VAL A 375 29.80 27.52 3.58
C VAL A 375 31.29 27.58 3.28
N ALA A 376 31.75 26.91 2.22
CA ALA A 376 33.15 26.92 1.81
C ALA A 376 33.63 28.34 1.44
N GLY A 377 32.82 29.08 0.67
CA GLY A 377 33.12 30.47 0.30
C GLY A 377 33.28 31.40 1.50
N ARG A 378 32.43 31.24 2.53
CA ARG A 378 32.52 32.00 3.79
C ARG A 378 33.74 31.67 4.64
N LEU A 379 34.29 30.45 4.53
CA LEU A 379 35.49 30.06 5.28
C LEU A 379 36.78 30.54 4.61
N THR A 380 36.72 30.84 3.31
CA THR A 380 37.87 31.34 2.53
C THR A 380 37.98 32.86 2.41
N ALA A 381 36.92 33.58 2.81
CA ALA A 381 36.86 35.04 2.85
C ALA A 381 37.19 35.56 4.24
#